data_AF-A0AAP2RGU7-F1
#
_entry.id   AF-A0AAP2RGU7-F1
#
_cell.length_a   1.000
_cell.length_b   1.000
_cell.length_c   1.000
_cell.angle_alpha   90.00
_cell.angle_beta   90.00
_cell.angle_gamma   90.00
#
_symmetry.space_group_name_H-M   'P 1'
#
loop_
_entity.id
_entity.type
_entity.pdbx_description
1 polymer ?
#
loop_
_entity_poly.entity_id
_entity_poly.type
_entity_poly.pdbx_seq_one_letter_code
_entity_poly.pdbx_strand_id
1 'polypeptide(L)'
;MYPPEPEDVREMYLSIIFDAEELEVIKLACTMQSSREDELVDDAAGIGMDEMIEQAAKANEMYLISETIVFMRPGQETLMRSEDLLLIKNSLKNYRGHASEGLSAPLESAIAKIDLKIKV
;
A
#
# COMPACT_ATOMS: atom_id res chain seq x y z
N MET A 1 21.04 4.58 34.51
CA MET A 1 21.15 5.04 33.11
C MET A 1 20.00 4.38 32.39
N TYR A 2 18.91 5.10 32.15
CA TYR A 2 17.81 4.60 31.33
C TYR A 2 18.31 4.51 29.87
N PRO A 3 17.90 3.51 29.09
CA PRO A 3 18.18 3.53 27.66
C PRO A 3 17.62 4.84 27.08
N PRO A 4 18.32 5.49 26.14
CA PRO A 4 17.75 6.64 25.44
C PRO A 4 16.41 6.21 24.84
N GLU A 5 15.35 7.00 25.07
CA GLU A 5 14.11 6.81 24.32
C GLU A 5 14.45 6.96 22.83
N PRO A 6 13.90 6.10 21.95
CA PRO A 6 14.14 6.23 20.52
C PRO A 6 13.43 7.48 20.00
N GLU A 7 14.09 8.63 20.12
CA GLU A 7 13.84 9.78 19.27
C GLU A 7 14.29 9.39 17.85
N ASP A 8 13.41 9.60 16.86
CA ASP A 8 13.61 9.40 15.40
C ASP A 8 13.26 8.05 14.73
N VAL A 9 12.19 7.40 15.18
CA VAL A 9 11.20 6.90 14.21
C VAL A 9 9.82 7.30 14.73
N ARG A 10 9.42 8.56 14.53
CA ARG A 10 7.99 8.87 14.63
C ARG A 10 7.33 8.22 13.43
N GLU A 11 7.05 6.92 13.52
CA GLU A 11 6.11 6.26 12.63
C GLU A 11 4.83 7.10 12.69
N MET A 12 4.62 7.92 11.67
CA MET A 12 3.47 8.82 11.66
C MET A 12 2.26 7.97 11.30
N TYR A 13 1.52 7.55 12.33
CA TYR A 13 0.21 6.92 12.16
C TYR A 13 -0.81 7.98 11.76
N LEU A 14 -1.46 7.76 10.62
CA LEU A 14 -2.48 8.64 10.08
C LEU A 14 -3.82 7.91 10.14
N SER A 15 -4.85 8.61 10.60
CA SER A 15 -6.23 8.14 10.51
C SER A 15 -6.76 8.37 9.10
N ILE A 16 -7.39 7.35 8.53
CA ILE A 16 -8.05 7.42 7.22
C ILE A 16 -9.37 6.63 7.24
N ILE A 17 -10.31 7.06 6.41
CA ILE A 17 -11.61 6.41 6.23
C ILE A 17 -11.85 6.27 4.73
N PHE A 18 -12.21 5.05 4.32
CA PHE A 18 -12.60 4.74 2.95
C PHE A 18 -14.03 4.21 2.92
N ASP A 19 -14.77 4.53 1.86
CA ASP A 19 -16.08 3.92 1.59
C ASP A 19 -15.95 2.55 0.91
N ALA A 20 -17.08 1.95 0.53
CA ALA A 20 -17.10 0.59 0.00
C ALA A 20 -16.43 0.49 -1.37
N GLU A 21 -16.68 1.45 -2.25
CA GLU A 21 -16.15 1.46 -3.62
C GLU A 21 -14.65 1.77 -3.60
N GLU A 22 -14.22 2.69 -2.73
CA GLU A 22 -12.81 2.98 -2.49
C GLU A 22 -12.06 1.77 -1.94
N LEU A 23 -12.63 1.04 -0.97
CA LEU A 23 -12.01 -0.17 -0.45
C LEU A 23 -11.94 -1.29 -1.50
N GLU A 24 -12.95 -1.41 -2.36
CA GLU A 24 -12.94 -2.39 -3.46
C GLU A 24 -11.77 -2.12 -4.41
N VAL A 25 -11.61 -0.87 -4.87
CA VAL A 25 -10.50 -0.54 -5.77
C VAL A 25 -9.13 -0.64 -5.10
N ILE A 26 -9.03 -0.29 -3.80
CA ILE A 26 -7.80 -0.46 -3.02
C ILE A 26 -7.41 -1.95 -2.94
N LYS A 27 -8.37 -2.83 -2.68
CA LYS A 27 -8.14 -4.29 -2.65
C LYS A 27 -7.62 -4.79 -4.00
N LEU A 28 -8.32 -4.45 -5.09
CA LEU A 28 -7.92 -4.86 -6.43
C LEU A 28 -6.51 -4.35 -6.79
N ALA A 29 -6.23 -3.08 -6.51
CA ALA A 29 -4.93 -2.47 -6.79
C ALA A 29 -3.79 -3.12 -6.00
N CYS A 30 -4.00 -3.38 -4.70
CA CYS A 30 -2.96 -3.97 -3.85
C CYS A 30 -2.76 -5.46 -4.14
N THR A 31 -3.82 -6.23 -4.44
CA THR A 31 -3.67 -7.62 -4.90
C THR A 31 -2.89 -7.67 -6.21
N MET A 32 -3.23 -6.83 -7.19
CA MET A 32 -2.50 -6.77 -8.45
C MET A 32 -1.03 -6.39 -8.25
N GLN A 33 -0.75 -5.40 -7.41
CA GLN A 33 0.63 -4.99 -7.11
C GLN A 33 1.39 -6.12 -6.40
N SER A 34 0.80 -6.78 -5.40
CA SER A 34 1.43 -7.89 -4.70
C SER A 34 1.79 -9.03 -5.64
N SER A 35 0.88 -9.43 -6.55
CA SER A 35 1.19 -10.46 -7.55
C SER A 35 2.31 -10.05 -8.50
N ARG A 36 2.35 -8.78 -8.91
CA ARG A 36 3.42 -8.25 -9.74
C ARG A 36 4.77 -8.26 -9.02
N GLU A 37 4.82 -7.86 -7.75
CA GLU A 37 6.08 -7.88 -6.99
C GLU A 37 6.61 -9.30 -6.81
N ASP A 38 5.72 -10.30 -6.68
CA ASP A 38 6.07 -11.73 -6.63
C ASP A 38 6.68 -12.21 -7.96
N GLU A 39 6.05 -11.87 -9.09
CA GLU A 39 6.62 -12.14 -10.44
C GLU A 39 8.01 -11.52 -10.62
N LEU A 40 8.23 -10.32 -10.08
CA LEU A 40 9.53 -9.65 -10.14
C LEU A 40 10.59 -10.34 -9.28
N VAL A 41 10.23 -11.08 -8.22
CA VAL A 41 11.19 -11.88 -7.45
C VAL A 41 11.76 -13.00 -8.31
N ASP A 42 10.92 -13.68 -9.08
CA ASP A 42 11.35 -14.75 -10.00
C ASP A 42 12.30 -14.20 -11.07
N ASP A 43 12.00 -13.02 -11.62
CA ASP A 43 12.88 -12.35 -12.58
C ASP A 43 14.23 -11.95 -11.94
N ALA A 44 14.20 -11.41 -10.71
CA ALA A 44 15.39 -10.99 -9.98
C ALA A 44 16.31 -12.16 -9.60
N ALA A 45 15.75 -13.35 -9.33
CA ALA A 45 16.52 -14.57 -9.08
C ALA A 45 17.43 -14.95 -10.27
N GLY A 46 17.09 -14.51 -11.49
CA GLY A 46 17.91 -14.68 -12.69
C GLY A 46 19.07 -13.69 -12.83
N ILE A 47 19.08 -12.60 -12.06
CA ILE A 47 20.09 -11.53 -12.12
C ILE A 47 21.19 -11.76 -11.07
N GLY A 48 20.78 -11.95 -9.81
CA GLY A 48 21.71 -12.01 -8.69
C GLY A 48 21.02 -12.17 -7.34
N MET A 49 21.78 -12.64 -6.34
CA MET A 49 21.26 -12.91 -5.00
C MET A 49 20.88 -11.62 -4.26
N ASP A 50 21.64 -10.55 -4.44
CA ASP A 50 21.38 -9.27 -3.77
C ASP A 50 20.10 -8.63 -4.32
N GLU A 51 19.92 -8.60 -5.65
CA GLU A 51 18.71 -8.11 -6.29
C GLU A 51 17.47 -8.94 -5.91
N MET A 52 17.61 -10.27 -5.81
CA MET A 52 16.55 -11.15 -5.35
C MET A 52 16.11 -10.80 -3.91
N ILE A 53 17.07 -10.57 -2.99
CA ILE A 53 16.76 -10.25 -1.59
C ILE A 53 16.02 -8.91 -1.49
N GLU A 54 16.49 -7.88 -2.20
CA GLU A 54 15.84 -6.57 -2.22
C GLU A 54 14.42 -6.64 -2.77
N GLN A 55 14.21 -7.43 -3.82
CA GLN A 55 12.90 -7.59 -4.44
C GLN A 55 11.95 -8.42 -3.57
N ALA A 56 12.45 -9.47 -2.92
CA ALA A 56 11.67 -10.28 -1.98
C ALA A 56 11.19 -9.47 -0.77
N ALA A 57 11.98 -8.50 -0.29
CA ALA A 57 11.55 -7.59 0.77
C ALA A 57 10.33 -6.76 0.34
N LYS A 58 10.35 -6.19 -0.87
CA LYS A 58 9.22 -5.41 -1.42
C LYS A 58 7.97 -6.28 -1.63
N ALA A 59 8.14 -7.48 -2.17
CA ALA A 59 7.05 -8.42 -2.35
C ALA A 59 6.38 -8.78 -1.02
N ASN A 60 7.18 -9.04 0.01
CA ASN A 60 6.68 -9.32 1.36
C ASN A 60 5.96 -8.12 1.98
N GLU A 61 6.49 -6.90 1.85
CA GLU A 61 5.81 -5.68 2.32
C GLU A 61 4.44 -5.50 1.63
N MET A 62 4.38 -5.64 0.31
CA MET A 62 3.12 -5.52 -0.42
C MET A 62 2.12 -6.63 -0.08
N TYR A 63 2.59 -7.86 0.12
CA TYR A 63 1.75 -8.97 0.55
C TYR A 63 1.09 -8.68 1.92
N LEU A 64 1.86 -8.20 2.89
CA LEU A 64 1.35 -7.84 4.21
C LEU A 64 0.31 -6.72 4.13
N ILE A 65 0.53 -5.73 3.26
CA ILE A 65 -0.43 -4.65 3.02
C ILE A 65 -1.71 -5.18 2.38
N SER A 66 -1.62 -6.02 1.35
CA SER A 66 -2.81 -6.59 0.70
C SER A 66 -3.65 -7.39 1.69
N GLU A 67 -3.02 -8.20 2.55
CA GLU A 67 -3.72 -8.96 3.59
C GLU A 67 -4.34 -8.05 4.66
N THR A 68 -3.66 -6.98 5.03
CA THR A 68 -4.17 -6.02 6.03
C THR A 68 -5.44 -5.32 5.54
N ILE A 69 -5.48 -4.93 4.27
CA ILE A 69 -6.62 -4.23 3.64
C ILE A 69 -7.88 -5.10 3.65
N VAL A 70 -7.74 -6.43 3.56
CA VAL A 70 -8.88 -7.36 3.58
C VAL A 70 -9.72 -7.19 4.85
N PHE A 71 -9.09 -6.84 5.98
CA PHE A 71 -9.75 -6.65 7.26
C PHE A 71 -10.40 -5.26 7.44
N MET A 72 -10.14 -4.32 6.54
CA MET A 72 -10.74 -2.99 6.59
C MET A 72 -12.23 -3.04 6.23
N ARG A 73 -13.03 -2.23 6.93
CA ARG A 73 -14.48 -2.13 6.72
C ARG A 73 -14.86 -0.75 6.16
N PRO A 74 -15.83 -0.68 5.24
CA PRO A 74 -16.32 0.59 4.72
C PRO A 74 -16.79 1.53 5.83
N GLY A 75 -16.37 2.79 5.77
CA GLY A 75 -16.72 3.83 6.74
C GLY A 75 -16.02 3.70 8.10
N GLN A 76 -15.19 2.67 8.31
CA GLN A 76 -14.43 2.51 9.54
C GLN A 76 -13.15 3.36 9.50
N GLU A 77 -12.92 4.12 10.56
CA GLU A 77 -11.65 4.80 10.78
C GLU A 77 -10.54 3.78 11.04
N THR A 78 -9.47 3.86 10.26
CA THR A 78 -8.31 2.99 10.35
C THR A 78 -7.07 3.84 10.59
N LEU A 79 -6.27 3.46 11.59
CA LEU A 79 -4.94 4.01 11.81
C LEU A 79 -3.93 3.20 11.02
N MET A 80 -3.14 3.87 10.19
CA MET A 80 -2.16 3.23 9.32
C MET A 80 -0.86 4.04 9.29
N ARG A 81 0.28 3.37 9.15
CA ARG A 81 1.56 4.08 9.02
C ARG A 81 1.57 4.85 7.71
N SER A 82 2.18 6.03 7.71
CA SER A 82 2.31 6.86 6.51
C SER A 82 2.98 6.14 5.33
N GLU A 83 3.93 5.24 5.62
CA GLU A 83 4.62 4.40 4.62
C GLU A 83 3.68 3.39 3.96
N ASP A 84 2.86 2.68 4.76
CA ASP A 84 1.85 1.75 4.25
C ASP A 84 0.84 2.50 3.35
N LEU A 85 0.41 3.71 3.74
CA LEU A 85 -0.46 4.54 2.92
C LEU A 85 0.20 4.97 1.59
N LEU A 86 1.51 5.21 1.60
CA LEU A 86 2.26 5.53 0.39
C LEU A 86 2.32 4.33 -0.56
N LEU A 87 2.50 3.12 -0.02
CA LEU A 87 2.49 1.88 -0.77
C LEU A 87 1.11 1.61 -1.39
N ILE A 88 0.04 1.83 -0.64
CA ILE A 88 -1.34 1.76 -1.17
C ILE A 88 -1.54 2.77 -2.30
N LYS A 89 -1.11 4.02 -2.11
CA LYS A 89 -1.21 5.06 -3.15
C LYS A 89 -0.45 4.68 -4.42
N ASN A 90 0.75 4.13 -4.29
CA ASN A 90 1.53 3.68 -5.46
C ASN A 90 0.81 2.53 -6.18
N SER A 91 0.22 1.60 -5.43
CA SER A 91 -0.58 0.51 -5.98
C SER A 91 -1.80 1.05 -6.76
N LEU A 92 -2.53 2.01 -6.21
CA LEU A 92 -3.64 2.69 -6.88
C LEU A 92 -3.22 3.40 -8.16
N LYS A 93 -2.07 4.10 -8.15
CA LYS A 93 -1.53 4.76 -9.34
C LYS A 93 -1.18 3.77 -10.44
N ASN A 94 -0.59 2.63 -10.10
CA ASN A 94 -0.26 1.58 -11.06
C ASN A 94 -1.54 0.93 -11.62
N TYR A 95 -2.59 0.80 -10.79
CA TYR A 95 -3.88 0.25 -11.19
C TYR A 95 -4.72 1.19 -12.07
N ARG A 96 -4.41 2.49 -12.13
CA ARG A 96 -5.18 3.49 -12.89
C ARG A 96 -5.45 3.10 -14.35
N GLY A 97 -4.48 2.46 -15.01
CA GLY A 97 -4.64 2.02 -16.40
C GLY A 97 -5.46 0.73 -16.58
N HIS A 98 -5.89 0.09 -15.49
CA HIS A 98 -6.59 -1.20 -15.48
C HIS A 98 -7.98 -1.12 -14.82
N ALA A 99 -8.31 0.05 -14.25
CA ALA A 99 -9.61 0.30 -13.65
C ALA A 99 -10.72 0.29 -14.71
N SER A 100 -11.83 -0.38 -14.41
CA SER A 100 -13.05 -0.29 -15.21
C SER A 100 -13.69 1.10 -15.06
N GLU A 101 -14.56 1.47 -16.01
CA GLU A 101 -15.21 2.78 -16.02
C GLU A 101 -15.96 3.11 -14.71
N GLY A 102 -16.55 2.10 -14.07
CA GLY A 102 -17.24 2.24 -12.77
C GLY A 102 -16.31 2.43 -11.56
N LEU A 103 -15.03 2.06 -11.68
CA LEU A 103 -14.06 2.16 -10.58
C LEU A 103 -13.10 3.36 -10.72
N SER A 104 -13.16 4.09 -11.83
CA SER A 104 -12.27 5.24 -12.05
C SER A 104 -12.49 6.37 -11.05
N ALA A 105 -13.75 6.69 -10.70
CA ALA A 105 -14.04 7.76 -9.74
C ALA A 105 -13.65 7.36 -8.29
N PRO A 106 -14.00 6.15 -7.80
CA PRO A 106 -13.50 5.65 -6.51
C PRO A 106 -11.96 5.62 -6.41
N LEU A 107 -11.27 5.25 -7.49
CA LEU A 107 -9.81 5.24 -7.56
C LEU A 107 -9.22 6.63 -7.30
N GLU A 108 -9.69 7.65 -8.03
CA GLU A 108 -9.21 9.01 -7.86
C GLU A 108 -9.57 9.58 -6.49
N SER A 109 -10.75 9.25 -5.96
CA SER A 109 -11.16 9.63 -4.59
C SER A 109 -10.21 9.05 -3.53
N ALA A 110 -9.89 7.75 -3.62
CA ALA A 110 -8.99 7.08 -2.71
C ALA A 110 -7.58 7.70 -2.74
N ILE A 111 -7.02 7.97 -3.93
CA ILE A 111 -5.72 8.65 -4.08
C ILE A 111 -5.76 10.04 -3.43
N ALA A 112 -6.80 10.84 -3.72
CA ALA A 112 -6.93 12.18 -3.18
C ALA A 112 -7.03 12.18 -1.64
N LYS A 113 -7.76 11.23 -1.05
CA LYS A 113 -7.84 11.07 0.42
C LYS A 113 -6.47 10.77 1.03
N ILE A 114 -5.68 9.90 0.41
CA ILE A 114 -4.32 9.59 0.88
C ILE A 114 -3.43 10.84 0.76
N ASP A 115 -3.49 11.57 -0.35
CA ASP A 115 -2.72 12.80 -0.56
C ASP A 115 -3.00 13.87 0.50
N LEU A 116 -4.27 14.04 0.90
CA LEU A 116 -4.66 14.96 1.96
C LEU A 116 -4.09 14.58 3.33
N LYS A 117 -3.82 13.30 3.56
CA LYS A 117 -3.29 12.79 4.83
C LYS A 117 -1.78 12.83 4.90
N ILE A 118 -1.10 12.53 3.79
CA ILE A 118 0.37 12.40 3.77
C ILE A 118 1.08 13.76 3.77
N LYS A 119 0.41 14.88 3.44
CA LYS A 119 0.96 16.27 3.44
C LYS A 119 2.49 16.32 3.38
N VAL A 120 3.04 16.16 2.17
CA VAL A 120 4.43 16.52 1.88
C VAL A 120 4.59 18.03 1.99
#